data_AF-A0A5K0VGU2-F1
#
_entry.id   AF-A0A5K0VGU2-F1
#
_cell.length_a   1.000
_cell.length_b   1.000
_cell.length_c   1.000
_cell.angle_alpha   90.00
_cell.angle_beta   90.00
_cell.angle_gamma   90.00
#
_symmetry.space_group_name_H-M   'P 1'
#
loop_
_entity.id
_entity.type
_entity.pdbx_description
1 polymer ?
#
loop_
_entity_poly.entity_id
_entity_poly.type
_entity_poly.pdbx_seq_one_letter_code
_entity_poly.pdbx_strand_id
1 'polypeptide(L)' 'VPSYVLLGVTKQEEPPAPPQLSLSPLGEACARMDLTAMHQILVTTHYKDDQGTNE' A
#
# COMPACT_ATOMS: atom_id res chain seq x y z
N VAL A 1 -13.19 -25.73 7.38
CA VAL A 1 -12.95 -25.80 5.92
C VAL A 1 -12.22 -24.54 5.51
N PRO A 2 -11.07 -24.59 4.81
CA PRO A 2 -10.32 -23.40 4.37
C PRO A 2 -11.17 -22.46 3.49
N SER A 3 -10.93 -21.15 3.56
CA SER A 3 -11.72 -20.14 2.83
C SER A 3 -11.76 -20.37 1.32
N TYR A 4 -10.63 -20.78 0.72
CA TYR A 4 -10.54 -21.09 -0.71
C TYR A 4 -11.51 -22.22 -1.12
N VAL A 5 -11.70 -23.22 -0.24
CA VAL A 5 -12.63 -24.34 -0.46
C VAL A 5 -14.08 -23.89 -0.30
N LEU A 6 -14.36 -23.00 0.65
CA LEU A 6 -15.71 -22.46 0.87
C LEU A 6 -16.14 -21.53 -0.27
N LEU A 7 -15.21 -20.77 -0.86
CA LEU A 7 -15.47 -19.84 -1.95
C LEU A 7 -15.45 -20.51 -3.33
N GLY A 8 -15.20 -21.83 -3.42
CA GLY A 8 -15.14 -22.56 -4.68
C GLY A 8 -14.02 -22.07 -5.63
N VAL A 9 -13.06 -21.31 -5.12
CA VAL A 9 -11.90 -20.87 -5.89
C VAL A 9 -10.90 -22.01 -5.97
N THR A 10 -10.09 -22.07 -7.02
CA THR A 10 -8.92 -22.96 -7.03
C THR A 10 -7.86 -22.33 -6.14
N LYS A 11 -7.11 -23.15 -5.39
CA LYS A 11 -5.95 -22.67 -4.65
C LYS A 11 -4.96 -22.17 -5.70
N GLN A 12 -4.90 -20.86 -5.91
CA GLN A 12 -3.81 -20.28 -6.68
C GLN A 12 -2.53 -20.69 -5.96
N GLU A 13 -1.69 -21.49 -6.63
CA GLU A 13 -0.28 -21.58 -6.28
C GLU A 13 0.20 -20.14 -6.08
N GLU A 14 0.85 -19.89 -4.94
CA GLU A 14 1.33 -18.58 -4.55
C GLU A 14 1.97 -17.94 -5.78
N PRO A 15 1.38 -16.86 -6.33
CA PRO A 15 1.87 -16.32 -7.59
C PRO A 15 3.35 -15.97 -7.38
N PRO A 16 4.23 -16.28 -8.34
CA PRO A 16 5.63 -15.88 -8.24
C PRO A 16 5.67 -14.41 -7.87
N ALA A 17 6.50 -14.06 -6.88
CA ALA A 17 6.55 -12.74 -6.28
C ALA A 17 6.35 -11.69 -7.39
N PRO A 18 5.33 -10.80 -7.26
CA PRO A 18 4.98 -9.90 -8.34
C PRO A 18 6.26 -9.20 -8.82
N PRO A 19 6.48 -9.10 -10.16
CA PRO A 19 7.66 -8.45 -10.69
C PRO A 19 7.78 -7.10 -9.98
N GLN A 20 8.97 -6.76 -9.49
CA GLN A 20 9.22 -5.57 -8.67
C GLN A 20 8.49 -4.38 -9.29
N LEU A 21 7.26 -4.13 -8.82
CA LEU A 21 6.44 -3.06 -9.35
C LEU A 21 7.20 -1.83 -8.93
N SER A 22 7.67 -1.05 -9.91
CA SER A 22 8.32 0.22 -9.66
C SER A 22 7.38 1.01 -8.74
N LEU A 23 7.77 1.11 -7.47
CA LEU A 23 6.93 1.71 -6.47
C LEU A 23 6.75 3.18 -6.82
N SER A 24 5.58 3.73 -6.52
CA SER A 24 5.43 5.18 -6.52
C SER A 24 6.40 5.78 -5.51
N PRO A 25 6.78 7.07 -5.61
CA PRO A 25 7.64 7.72 -4.63
C PRO A 25 7.15 7.51 -3.18
N LEU A 26 5.82 7.54 -2.97
CA LEU A 26 5.23 7.25 -1.67
C LEU A 26 5.38 5.77 -1.28
N GLY A 27 5.14 4.84 -2.23
CA GLY A 27 5.33 3.41 -2.01
C GLY A 27 6.76 3.06 -1.65
N GLU A 28 7.75 3.72 -2.27
CA GLU A 28 9.16 3.53 -1.94
C GLU A 28 9.49 4.04 -0.54
N ALA A 29 8.97 5.21 -0.17
CA ALA A 29 9.10 5.74 1.19
C ALA A 29 8.46 4.80 2.23
N CYS A 30 7.29 4.22 1.94
CA CYS A 30 6.64 3.22 2.79
C CYS A 30 7.49 1.96 2.95
N ALA A 31 8.08 1.44 1.86
CA ALA A 31 8.92 0.25 1.89
C ALA A 31 10.20 0.45 2.71
N ARG A 32 10.77 1.66 2.69
CA ARG A 32 11.91 2.04 3.53
C ARG A 32 11.53 2.41 4.96
N MET A 33 10.24 2.46 5.29
CA MET A 33 9.72 3.02 6.55
C MET A 33 10.23 4.45 6.81
N ASP A 34 10.39 5.25 5.76
CA ASP A 34 10.89 6.61 5.81
C ASP A 34 9.74 7.60 6.03
N LEU A 35 9.36 7.80 7.29
CA LEU A 35 8.26 8.68 7.68
C LEU A 35 8.48 10.12 7.24
N THR A 36 9.73 10.59 7.17
CA THR A 36 10.05 11.95 6.72
C THR A 36 9.75 12.11 5.24
N ALA A 37 10.20 11.17 4.40
CA ALA A 37 9.87 11.18 2.98
C ALA A 37 8.36 11.03 2.74
N MET A 38 7.69 10.15 3.49
CA MET A 38 6.23 10.00 3.42
C MET A 38 5.52 11.32 3.72
N HIS A 39 5.88 11.98 4.82
CA HIS A 39 5.29 13.27 5.20
C HIS A 39 5.54 14.34 4.14
N GLN A 40 6.77 14.48 3.64
CA GLN A 40 7.09 15.44 2.59
C GLN A 40 6.28 15.21 1.32
N ILE A 41 6.09 13.95 0.91
CA ILE A 41 5.29 13.60 -0.27
C ILE A 41 3.82 13.99 -0.04
N LEU A 42 3.25 13.71 1.12
CA LEU A 42 1.86 14.08 1.45
C LEU A 42 1.67 15.61 1.46
N VAL A 43 2.62 16.35 2.04
CA VAL A 43 2.61 17.83 2.04
C VAL A 43 2.74 18.39 0.63
N THR A 44 3.70 17.89 -0.15
CA THR A 44 3.96 18.37 -1.52
C THR A 44 2.81 18.06 -2.47
N THR A 45 2.12 16.94 -2.26
CA THR A 45 0.95 16.55 -3.05
C THR A 45 -0.32 17.32 -2.66
N HIS A 46 -0.23 18.25 -1.71
CA HIS A 46 -1.37 18.98 -1.13
C HIS A 46 -2.50 18.01 -0.74
N TYR A 47 -2.13 16.92 -0.08
CA TYR A 47 -3.08 15.87 0.31
C TYR A 47 -4.19 16.50 1.16
N LYS A 48 -5.43 16.43 0.64
CA LYS A 48 -6.55 17.25 1.12
C LYS A 48 -7.09 16.83 2.50
N ASP A 49 -6.72 15.65 2.97
CA ASP A 49 -7.24 15.03 4.19
C ASP A 49 -6.54 15.50 5.48
N ASP A 50 -5.45 16.29 5.37
CA ASP A 50 -4.81 16.97 6.52
C ASP A 50 -5.64 18.15 7.04
N GLN A 51 -6.77 18.46 6.40
CA GLN A 51 -7.82 19.30 6.97
C GLN A 51 -8.56 18.50 8.04
N GLY A 52 -7.85 18.18 9.13
CA GLY A 52 -8.46 17.60 10.31
C GLY A 52 -9.70 18.41 10.71
N THR A 53 -10.81 17.72 10.87
CA THR A 53 -11.89 18.23 11.72
C THR A 53 -11.32 18.14 13.14
N ASN A 54 -10.65 19.19 13.59
CA ASN A 54 -10.26 19.33 14.99
C ASN A 54 -11.49 19.83 15.74
N GLU A 55 -12.41 18.91 16.03
CA GLU A 55 -13.54 19.09 16.94
C GLU A 55 -13.62 17.90 17.92
#